data_AF-A0A8T1VEX3-F1
#
_entry.id   AF-A0A8T1VEX3-F1
#
_cell.length_a   1.000
_cell.length_b   1.000
_cell.length_c   1.000
_cell.angle_alpha   90.00
_cell.angle_beta   90.00
_cell.angle_gamma   90.00
#
_symmetry.space_group_name_H-M   'P 1'
#
loop_
_entity.id
_entity.type
_entity.pdbx_description
1 polymer ?
#
loop_
_entity_poly.entity_id
_entity_poly.type
_entity_poly.pdbx_seq_one_letter_code
_entity_poly.pdbx_strand_id
1 'polypeptide(L)'
;MPSHVRWRVLLSLLDATAAGADALHLVLLATVDTTRASTAQTTRRQIGLAALGLSMLLSLSCALGVWLAPRRSVGCLMVVNALVFLLHALAFLPLGTIILVEGRRALGLLELAFAVEMVAGCVCCRIYSVKVRDEVDRRDALEISYEQLKMDQAAAGY
;
A
#
# COMPACT_ATOMS: atom_id res chain seq x y z
N MET A 1 -2.31 21.68 -8.64
CA MET A 1 -2.69 20.87 -7.46
C MET A 1 -1.68 21.09 -6.35
N PRO A 2 -2.11 21.40 -5.12
CA PRO A 2 -1.24 21.45 -3.95
C PRO A 2 -0.48 20.13 -3.74
N SER A 3 0.75 20.18 -3.21
CA SER A 3 1.58 18.97 -2.97
C SER A 3 0.84 17.91 -2.14
N HIS A 4 0.04 18.37 -1.17
CA HIS A 4 -0.76 17.49 -0.31
C HIS A 4 -1.86 16.72 -1.02
N VAL A 5 -2.43 17.27 -2.10
CA VAL A 5 -3.46 16.59 -2.90
C VAL A 5 -2.80 15.56 -3.82
N ARG A 6 -1.62 15.89 -4.36
CA ARG A 6 -0.89 15.00 -5.28
C ARG A 6 -0.50 13.68 -4.62
N TRP A 7 0.08 13.70 -3.43
CA TRP A 7 0.48 12.45 -2.78
C TRP A 7 -0.71 11.61 -2.32
N ARG A 8 -1.82 12.25 -1.90
CA ARG A 8 -3.06 11.55 -1.51
C ARG A 8 -3.65 10.76 -2.67
N VAL A 9 -3.73 11.40 -3.83
CA VAL A 9 -4.20 10.75 -5.08
C VAL A 9 -3.29 9.58 -5.45
N LEU A 10 -1.97 9.76 -5.36
CA LEU A 10 -1.00 8.74 -5.74
C LEU A 10 -1.04 7.52 -4.80
N LEU A 11 -1.21 7.74 -3.50
CA LEU A 11 -1.42 6.68 -2.51
C LEU A 11 -2.74 5.94 -2.72
N SER A 12 -3.85 6.65 -2.91
CA SER A 12 -5.14 6.01 -3.19
C SER A 12 -5.12 5.17 -4.47
N LEU A 13 -4.38 5.60 -5.50
CA LEU A 13 -4.20 4.82 -6.74
C LEU A 13 -3.40 3.53 -6.50
N LEU A 14 -2.30 3.61 -5.74
CA LEU A 14 -1.48 2.46 -5.37
C LEU A 14 -2.29 1.44 -4.54
N ASP A 15 -3.09 1.92 -3.60
CA ASP A 15 -3.89 1.05 -2.74
C ASP A 15 -5.08 0.41 -3.48
N ALA A 16 -5.70 1.16 -4.40
CA ALA A 16 -6.78 0.63 -5.24
C ALA A 16 -6.26 -0.43 -6.23
N THR A 17 -5.04 -0.27 -6.75
CA THR A 17 -4.40 -1.26 -7.63
C THR A 17 -4.04 -2.54 -6.88
N ALA A 18 -3.50 -2.43 -5.65
CA ALA A 18 -3.29 -3.58 -4.77
C ALA A 18 -4.60 -4.34 -4.49
N ALA A 19 -5.64 -3.62 -4.09
CA ALA A 19 -6.95 -4.22 -3.81
C ALA A 19 -7.58 -4.89 -5.05
N GLY A 20 -7.47 -4.27 -6.22
CA GLY A 20 -8.01 -4.82 -7.46
C GLY A 20 -7.35 -6.15 -7.84
N ALA A 21 -6.05 -6.28 -7.60
CA ALA A 21 -5.34 -7.51 -7.87
C ALA A 21 -5.63 -8.60 -6.85
N ASP A 22 -5.71 -8.28 -5.56
CA ASP A 22 -6.16 -9.25 -4.57
C ASP A 22 -7.56 -9.79 -4.92
N ALA A 23 -8.46 -8.92 -5.40
CA ALA A 23 -9.78 -9.33 -5.86
C ALA A 23 -9.71 -10.29 -7.06
N LEU A 24 -8.91 -9.96 -8.08
CA LEU A 24 -8.68 -10.84 -9.23
C LEU A 24 -8.10 -12.18 -8.79
N HIS A 25 -7.20 -12.14 -7.82
CA HIS A 25 -6.50 -13.31 -7.32
C HIS A 25 -7.40 -14.20 -6.47
N LEU A 26 -8.30 -13.62 -5.68
CA LEU A 26 -9.39 -14.32 -5.01
C LEU A 26 -10.30 -15.03 -6.02
N VAL A 27 -10.65 -14.37 -7.13
CA VAL A 27 -11.48 -14.97 -8.19
C VAL A 27 -10.75 -16.14 -8.84
N LEU A 28 -9.48 -15.99 -9.18
CA LEU A 28 -8.65 -17.07 -9.74
C LEU A 28 -8.55 -18.25 -8.76
N LEU A 29 -8.19 -17.97 -7.51
CA LEU A 29 -8.11 -19.00 -6.48
C LEU A 29 -9.46 -19.63 -6.16
N ALA A 30 -10.58 -18.95 -6.36
CA ALA A 30 -11.92 -19.53 -6.17
C ALA A 30 -12.36 -20.40 -7.36
N THR A 31 -11.92 -20.07 -8.58
CA THR A 31 -12.36 -20.71 -9.83
C THR A 31 -11.47 -21.86 -10.30
N VAL A 32 -10.25 -22.01 -9.75
CA VAL A 32 -9.41 -23.17 -10.03
C VAL A 32 -10.08 -24.46 -9.56
N ASP A 33 -10.23 -25.40 -10.48
CA ASP A 33 -10.76 -26.75 -10.23
C ASP A 33 -9.85 -27.53 -9.28
N THR A 34 -10.42 -27.97 -8.16
CA THR A 34 -9.70 -28.66 -7.07
C THR A 34 -10.26 -30.03 -6.73
N THR A 35 -10.92 -30.67 -7.69
CA THR A 35 -11.47 -32.03 -7.57
C THR A 35 -10.44 -33.10 -7.13
N ARG A 36 -9.13 -32.81 -7.19
CA ARG A 36 -8.04 -33.72 -6.73
C ARG A 36 -7.15 -33.16 -5.59
N ALA A 37 -7.52 -32.06 -4.94
CA ALA A 37 -6.67 -31.46 -3.91
C ALA A 37 -6.70 -32.26 -2.59
N SER A 38 -5.52 -32.51 -2.01
CA SER A 38 -5.41 -33.11 -0.67
C SER A 38 -5.90 -32.14 0.42
N THR A 39 -6.35 -32.66 1.57
CA THR A 39 -6.86 -31.85 2.69
C THR A 39 -5.89 -30.74 3.12
N ALA A 40 -4.59 -31.04 3.17
CA ALA A 40 -3.54 -30.06 3.51
C ALA A 40 -3.42 -28.93 2.48
N GLN A 41 -3.63 -29.25 1.19
CA GLN A 41 -3.63 -28.27 0.10
C GLN A 41 -4.88 -27.39 0.14
N THR A 42 -6.03 -27.96 0.50
CA THR A 42 -7.28 -27.22 0.69
C THR A 42 -7.19 -26.23 1.86
N THR A 43 -6.61 -26.64 2.99
CA THR A 43 -6.42 -25.76 4.16
C THR A 43 -5.45 -24.62 3.86
N ARG A 44 -4.31 -24.89 3.21
CA ARG A 44 -3.37 -23.84 2.78
C ARG A 44 -4.03 -22.83 1.84
N ARG A 45 -4.86 -23.30 0.91
CA ARG A 45 -5.62 -22.44 -0.01
C ARG A 45 -6.63 -21.57 0.74
N GLN A 46 -7.37 -22.11 1.70
CA GLN A 46 -8.32 -21.32 2.51
C GLN A 46 -7.61 -20.24 3.35
N ILE A 47 -6.46 -20.57 3.94
CA ILE A 47 -5.63 -19.59 4.66
C ILE A 47 -5.11 -18.51 3.70
N GLY A 48 -4.65 -18.91 2.50
CA GLY A 48 -4.22 -17.97 1.46
C GLY A 48 -5.35 -17.03 1.02
N LEU A 49 -6.55 -17.57 0.78
CA LEU A 49 -7.74 -16.78 0.45
C LEU A 49 -8.12 -15.81 1.59
N ALA A 50 -8.07 -16.25 2.84
CA ALA A 50 -8.36 -15.40 3.99
C ALA A 50 -7.32 -14.28 4.13
N ALA A 51 -6.03 -14.59 3.96
CA ALA A 51 -4.94 -13.62 4.00
C ALA A 51 -5.05 -12.58 2.88
N LEU A 52 -5.33 -13.02 1.65
CA LEU A 52 -5.55 -12.13 0.50
C LEU A 52 -6.81 -11.26 0.66
N GLY A 53 -7.92 -11.83 1.15
CA GLY A 53 -9.12 -11.06 1.45
C GLY A 53 -8.89 -9.99 2.52
N LEU A 54 -8.12 -10.33 3.56
CA LEU A 54 -7.73 -9.36 4.60
C LEU A 54 -6.83 -8.26 4.04
N SER A 55 -5.87 -8.64 3.18
CA SER A 55 -4.95 -7.73 2.49
C SER A 55 -5.67 -6.74 1.58
N MET A 56 -6.68 -7.22 0.84
CA MET A 56 -7.54 -6.42 -0.02
C MET A 56 -8.31 -5.37 0.79
N LEU A 57 -8.96 -5.81 1.88
CA LEU A 57 -9.72 -4.94 2.76
C LEU A 57 -8.84 -3.90 3.43
N LEU A 58 -7.62 -4.28 3.82
CA LEU A 58 -6.65 -3.38 4.42
C LEU A 58 -6.17 -2.32 3.40
N SER A 59 -5.89 -2.73 2.17
CA SER A 59 -5.52 -1.82 1.07
C SER A 59 -6.66 -0.84 0.76
N LEU A 60 -7.90 -1.31 0.62
CA LEU A 60 -9.07 -0.44 0.44
C LEU A 60 -9.26 0.53 1.61
N SER A 61 -9.07 0.05 2.84
CA SER A 61 -9.17 0.87 4.04
C SER A 61 -8.07 1.94 4.07
N CYS A 62 -6.86 1.64 3.62
CA CYS A 62 -5.79 2.61 3.43
C CYS A 62 -6.12 3.63 2.34
N ALA A 63 -6.62 3.19 1.18
CA ALA A 63 -7.00 4.06 0.07
C ALA A 63 -8.03 5.12 0.49
N LEU A 64 -9.02 4.70 1.29
CA LEU A 64 -10.08 5.53 1.84
C LEU A 64 -9.58 6.38 3.03
N GLY A 65 -8.77 5.79 3.90
CA GLY A 65 -8.24 6.41 5.12
C GLY A 65 -7.27 7.56 4.86
N VAL A 66 -6.54 7.53 3.74
CA VAL A 66 -5.64 8.61 3.30
C VAL A 66 -6.32 9.97 3.20
N TRP A 67 -7.62 9.99 2.87
CA TRP A 67 -8.39 11.23 2.78
C TRP A 67 -8.88 11.73 4.14
N LEU A 68 -9.13 10.83 5.08
CA LEU A 68 -9.62 11.11 6.43
C LEU A 68 -8.49 11.44 7.41
N ALA A 69 -7.26 11.04 7.10
CA ALA A 69 -6.13 11.19 8.01
C ALA A 69 -5.58 12.62 8.10
N PRO A 70 -5.28 13.13 9.31
CA PRO A 70 -4.57 14.38 9.49
C PRO A 70 -3.14 14.28 8.94
N ARG A 71 -2.58 15.40 8.43
CA ARG A 71 -1.27 15.41 7.75
C ARG A 71 -0.12 14.88 8.61
N ARG A 72 -0.20 15.02 9.93
CA ARG A 72 0.82 14.54 10.87
C ARG A 72 0.89 13.01 11.00
N SER A 73 -0.20 12.28 10.73
CA SER A 73 -0.21 10.81 10.80
C SER A 73 0.13 10.12 9.46
N VAL A 74 0.40 10.91 8.42
CA VAL A 74 0.65 10.41 7.07
C VAL A 74 1.91 9.55 7.02
N GLY A 75 2.99 9.94 7.71
CA GLY A 75 4.20 9.14 7.77
C GLY A 75 3.94 7.71 8.26
N CYS A 76 3.07 7.54 9.27
CA CYS A 76 2.68 6.23 9.79
C CYS A 76 1.83 5.45 8.78
N LEU A 77 0.85 6.07 8.14
CA LEU A 77 0.02 5.43 7.12
C LEU A 77 0.83 4.94 5.93
N MET A 78 1.83 5.70 5.50
CA MET A 78 2.71 5.31 4.41
C MET A 78 3.63 4.13 4.77
N VAL A 79 4.01 4.00 6.04
CA VAL A 79 4.74 2.82 6.54
C VAL A 79 3.83 1.59 6.55
N VAL A 80 2.58 1.74 6.99
CA VAL A 80 1.58 0.67 6.93
C VAL A 80 1.40 0.21 5.48
N ASN A 81 1.23 1.14 4.54
CA ASN A 81 1.15 0.80 3.12
C ASN A 81 2.40 0.07 2.61
N ALA A 82 3.59 0.54 2.96
CA ALA A 82 4.82 -0.14 2.56
C ALA A 82 4.85 -1.61 3.05
N LEU A 83 4.41 -1.87 4.29
CA LEU A 83 4.29 -3.23 4.83
C LEU A 83 3.24 -4.05 4.07
N VAL A 84 2.10 -3.45 3.74
CA VAL A 84 1.05 -4.09 2.94
C VAL A 84 1.59 -4.48 1.57
N PHE A 85 2.22 -3.56 0.83
CA PHE A 85 2.84 -3.85 -0.47
C PHE A 85 3.92 -4.93 -0.38
N LEU A 86 4.74 -4.92 0.67
CA LEU A 86 5.76 -5.94 0.88
C LEU A 86 5.13 -7.32 1.13
N LEU A 87 4.04 -7.38 1.91
CA LEU A 87 3.31 -8.62 2.16
C LEU A 87 2.71 -9.19 0.86
N HIS A 88 2.14 -8.34 0.00
CA HIS A 88 1.67 -8.75 -1.33
C HIS A 88 2.84 -9.30 -2.16
N ALA A 89 3.94 -8.55 -2.27
CA ALA A 89 5.11 -9.03 -3.01
C ALA A 89 5.56 -10.43 -2.56
N LEU A 90 5.62 -10.67 -1.24
CA LEU A 90 6.01 -11.96 -0.67
C LEU A 90 4.99 -13.09 -0.90
N ALA A 91 3.71 -12.78 -1.03
CA ALA A 91 2.67 -13.77 -1.32
C ALA A 91 2.64 -14.14 -2.81
N PHE A 92 2.76 -13.14 -3.67
CA PHE A 92 2.59 -13.30 -5.12
C PHE A 92 3.85 -13.83 -5.83
N LEU A 93 5.06 -13.53 -5.32
CA LEU A 93 6.31 -14.09 -5.86
C LEU A 93 6.33 -15.62 -5.88
N PRO A 94 6.19 -16.33 -4.73
CA PRO A 94 6.26 -17.79 -4.71
C PRO A 94 5.12 -18.39 -5.51
N LEU A 95 3.94 -17.78 -5.49
CA LEU A 95 2.80 -18.28 -6.23
C LEU A 95 2.98 -18.16 -7.75
N GLY A 96 3.48 -17.01 -8.24
CA GLY A 96 3.83 -16.83 -9.64
C GLY A 96 4.88 -17.85 -10.11
N THR A 97 5.87 -18.16 -9.26
CA THR A 97 6.84 -19.21 -9.58
C THR A 97 6.23 -20.61 -9.66
N ILE A 98 5.31 -20.96 -8.75
CA ILE A 98 4.63 -22.27 -8.77
C ILE A 98 3.79 -22.40 -10.05
N ILE A 99 3.01 -21.39 -10.37
CA ILE A 99 2.15 -21.36 -11.57
C ILE A 99 2.98 -21.45 -12.86
N LEU A 100 4.16 -20.82 -12.88
CA LEU A 100 5.13 -20.95 -13.98
C LEU A 100 5.65 -22.39 -14.13
N VAL A 101 6.05 -23.01 -13.02
CA VAL A 101 6.57 -24.38 -13.00
C VAL A 101 5.50 -25.40 -13.43
N GLU A 102 4.23 -25.14 -13.10
CA GLU A 102 3.07 -25.93 -13.55
C GLU A 102 2.70 -25.72 -15.03
N GLY A 103 3.48 -24.94 -15.77
CA GLY A 103 3.33 -24.76 -17.23
C GLY A 103 2.33 -23.68 -17.63
N ARG A 104 1.69 -22.98 -16.69
CA ARG A 104 0.74 -21.90 -16.97
C ARG A 104 1.46 -20.56 -17.14
N ARG A 105 2.25 -20.43 -18.21
CA ARG A 105 3.19 -19.32 -18.42
C ARG A 105 2.56 -17.92 -18.33
N ALA A 106 1.43 -17.69 -19.00
CA ALA A 106 0.79 -16.37 -19.02
C ALA A 106 0.32 -15.93 -17.62
N LEU A 107 -0.29 -16.86 -16.88
CA LEU A 107 -0.76 -16.60 -15.52
C LEU A 107 0.41 -16.37 -14.57
N GLY A 108 1.44 -17.23 -14.61
CA GLY A 108 2.59 -17.09 -13.72
C GLY A 108 3.43 -15.82 -13.98
N LEU A 109 3.55 -15.38 -15.24
CA LEU A 109 4.18 -14.09 -15.57
C LEU A 109 3.36 -12.90 -15.08
N LEU A 110 2.02 -12.98 -15.13
CA LEU A 110 1.14 -11.94 -14.60
C LEU A 110 1.34 -11.76 -13.09
N GLU A 111 1.38 -12.87 -12.34
CA GLU A 111 1.61 -12.82 -10.89
C GLU A 111 3.00 -12.28 -10.52
N LEU A 112 4.03 -12.61 -11.32
CA LEU A 112 5.37 -12.08 -11.13
C LEU A 112 5.47 -10.59 -11.45
N ALA A 113 4.85 -10.14 -12.54
CA ALA A 113 4.75 -8.73 -12.87
C ALA A 113 4.04 -7.96 -11.74
N PHE A 114 3.00 -8.57 -11.17
CA PHE A 114 2.27 -8.00 -10.06
C PHE A 114 3.13 -7.92 -8.78
N ALA A 115 3.87 -8.98 -8.44
CA ALA A 115 4.79 -8.97 -7.31
C ALA A 115 5.86 -7.86 -7.46
N VAL A 116 6.39 -7.66 -8.67
CA VAL A 116 7.34 -6.58 -8.98
C VAL A 116 6.69 -5.20 -8.81
N GLU A 117 5.46 -5.02 -9.28
CA GLU A 117 4.71 -3.77 -9.13
C GLU A 117 4.45 -3.43 -7.65
N MET A 118 4.13 -4.43 -6.82
CA MET A 118 3.97 -4.25 -5.39
C MET A 118 5.30 -3.89 -4.70
N VAL A 119 6.43 -4.51 -5.08
CA VAL A 119 7.76 -4.10 -4.59
C VAL A 119 8.05 -2.64 -4.94
N ALA A 120 7.77 -2.23 -6.18
CA ALA A 120 7.94 -0.85 -6.61
C ALA A 120 7.02 0.11 -5.81
N GLY A 121 5.77 -0.28 -5.57
CA GLY A 121 4.83 0.43 -4.71
C GLY A 121 5.33 0.61 -3.27
N CYS A 122 5.92 -0.43 -2.68
CA CYS A 122 6.55 -0.39 -1.36
C CYS A 122 7.70 0.64 -1.30
N VAL A 123 8.61 0.58 -2.27
CA VAL A 123 9.75 1.51 -2.35
C VAL A 123 9.25 2.96 -2.53
N CYS A 124 8.28 3.17 -3.41
CA CYS A 124 7.66 4.47 -3.61
C CYS A 124 7.00 4.99 -2.32
N CYS A 125 6.19 4.17 -1.64
CA CYS A 125 5.56 4.54 -0.37
C CYS A 125 6.61 4.92 0.69
N ARG A 126 7.75 4.23 0.72
CA ARG A 126 8.84 4.57 1.63
C ARG A 126 9.49 5.92 1.30
N ILE A 127 9.80 6.17 0.03
CA ILE A 127 10.38 7.44 -0.43
C ILE A 127 9.44 8.61 -0.14
N TYR A 128 8.15 8.46 -0.48
CA TYR A 128 7.16 9.50 -0.23
C TYR A 128 6.89 9.69 1.27
N SER A 129 6.97 8.64 2.10
CA SER A 129 6.83 8.76 3.56
C SER A 129 7.87 9.71 4.15
N VAL A 130 9.13 9.54 3.73
CA VAL A 130 10.24 10.42 4.14
C VAL A 130 9.99 11.83 3.63
N LYS A 131 9.70 11.98 2.34
CA LYS A 131 9.50 13.30 1.73
C LYS A 131 8.33 14.08 2.36
N VAL A 132 7.21 13.43 2.62
CA VAL A 132 6.05 14.07 3.25
C VAL A 132 6.34 14.41 4.71
N ARG A 133 7.08 13.58 5.44
CA ARG A 133 7.54 13.91 6.80
C ARG A 133 8.41 15.16 6.78
N ASP A 134 9.41 15.24 5.90
CA ASP A 134 10.28 16.41 5.78
C ASP A 134 9.48 17.68 5.41
N GLU A 135 8.49 17.56 4.51
CA GLU A 135 7.60 18.68 4.15
C GLU A 135 6.72 19.14 5.33
N VAL A 136 6.22 18.21 6.14
CA VAL A 136 5.42 18.51 7.35
C VAL A 136 6.30 19.17 8.41
N ASP A 137 7.47 18.60 8.71
CA ASP A 137 8.40 19.12 9.72
C ASP A 137 8.89 20.52 9.34
N ARG A 138 9.20 20.74 8.05
CA ARG A 138 9.57 22.06 7.54
C ARG A 138 8.44 23.08 7.67
N ARG A 139 7.19 22.67 7.42
CA ARG A 139 6.02 23.55 7.52
C ARG A 139 5.73 23.91 8.98
N ASP A 140 5.79 22.95 9.88
CA ASP A 140 5.60 23.17 11.32
C ASP A 140 6.69 24.11 11.86
N ALA A 141 7.96 23.95 11.43
CA ALA A 141 9.05 24.86 11.80
C ALA A 141 8.83 26.30 11.30
N LEU A 142 8.33 26.48 10.08
CA LEU A 142 7.98 27.79 9.53
C LEU A 142 6.81 28.44 10.27
N GLU A 143 5.80 27.66 10.66
CA GLU A 143 4.64 28.14 11.40
C GLU A 143 5.03 28.58 12.82
N ILE A 144 5.90 27.82 13.50
CA ILE A 144 6.47 28.22 14.80
C ILE A 144 7.28 29.51 14.68
N SER A 145 8.14 29.61 13.65
CA SER A 145 8.96 30.81 13.43
C SER A 145 8.09 32.05 13.14
N TYR A 146 7.00 31.87 12.40
CA TYR A 146 6.05 32.95 12.10
C TYR A 146 5.29 33.41 13.34
N GLU A 147 4.79 32.49 14.17
CA GLU A 147 4.10 32.85 15.42
C GLU A 147 5.07 33.49 16.43
N GLN A 148 6.33 33.04 16.50
CA GLN A 148 7.37 33.73 17.28
C GLN A 148 7.62 35.15 16.78
N LEU A 149 7.80 35.35 15.47
CA LEU A 149 8.00 36.68 14.89
C LEU A 149 6.83 37.62 15.19
N LYS A 150 5.60 37.09 15.13
CA LYS A 150 4.38 37.83 15.45
C LYS A 150 4.29 38.20 16.93
N MET A 151 4.70 37.30 17.83
CA MET A 151 4.78 37.58 19.27
C MET A 151 5.85 38.64 19.57
N ASP A 152 7.00 38.57 18.91
CA ASP A 152 8.10 39.53 19.07
C ASP A 152 7.69 40.93 18.57
N GLN A 153 6.98 41.01 17.45
CA GLN A 153 6.42 42.28 16.93
C GLN A 153 5.39 42.87 17.89
N ALA A 154 4.47 42.05 18.39
CA ALA A 154 3.47 42.48 19.37
C ALA A 154 4.11 42.95 20.69
N ALA A 155 5.19 42.30 21.14
CA ALA A 155 5.95 42.68 22.33
C ALA A 155 6.77 43.96 22.12
N ALA A 156 7.25 44.21 20.90
CA ALA A 156 7.96 45.43 20.52
C ALA A 156 7.03 46.65 20.34
N GLY A 157 5.71 46.48 20.46
CA GLY A 157 4.74 47.57 20.39
C GLY A 157 4.47 48.09 18.98
N TYR A 158 4.75 47.28 17.95
CA TYR A 158 4.34 47.52 16.56
C TYR A 158 3.02 46.81 16.23
#